data_AF-X0S6Y8-F1
#
_entry.id   AF-X0S6Y8-F1
#
_cell.length_a   1.000
_cell.length_b   1.000
_cell.length_c   1.000
_cell.angle_alpha   90.00
_cell.angle_beta   90.00
_cell.angle_gamma   90.00
#
_symmetry.space_group_name_H-M   'P 1'
#
loop_
_entity.id
_entity.type
_entity.pdbx_description
1 polymer ?
#
loop_
_entity_poly.entity_id
_entity_poly.type
_entity_poly.pdbx_seq_one_letter_code
_entity_poly.pdbx_strand_id
1 'polypeptide(L)'
;MKVKVFILFIFTLLITSLPAAGLELGPHPRLYLSPTGSGRVPGVEQLRQRIREPAYASAWERVLRSESAADRALAFLLTGDTTGLVLVRKSLAETVNRYEPLVERSLAFDWAYQALSDRERKFFSRKLMESARATAKRYLIPTVYHNMCRGRNMGQGMAVLAAWDDDPEAKKLFPTVENELREFLKILGDGVPAGDMAGRACYGGGWPEGYDYDK
;
A
#
# COMPACT_ATOMS: atom_id res chain seq x y z
N MET A 1 -23.20 -5.15 4.66
CA MET A 1 -21.83 -5.10 5.20
C MET A 1 -20.95 -6.17 4.53
N LYS A 2 -20.43 -5.91 3.31
CA LYS A 2 -19.59 -6.87 2.55
C LYS A 2 -18.70 -6.13 1.54
N VAL A 3 -17.63 -5.46 2.00
CA VAL A 3 -16.58 -4.88 1.11
C VAL A 3 -15.16 -5.19 1.61
N LYS A 4 -15.00 -5.94 2.72
CA LYS A 4 -13.67 -6.13 3.35
C LYS A 4 -12.83 -7.32 2.83
N VAL A 5 -13.31 -8.11 1.86
CA VAL A 5 -12.59 -9.35 1.45
C VAL A 5 -11.76 -9.19 0.17
N PHE A 6 -11.90 -8.10 -0.58
CA PHE A 6 -11.29 -8.01 -1.92
C PHE A 6 -9.80 -7.58 -1.93
N ILE A 7 -9.30 -6.99 -0.84
CA ILE A 7 -7.89 -6.55 -0.73
C ILE A 7 -6.96 -7.73 -0.39
N LEU A 8 -7.48 -8.80 0.21
CA LEU A 8 -6.68 -9.91 0.73
C LEU A 8 -6.20 -10.90 -0.36
N PHE A 9 -6.91 -10.99 -1.49
CA PHE A 9 -6.65 -12.02 -2.52
C PHE A 9 -5.69 -11.59 -3.65
N ILE A 10 -5.46 -10.29 -3.83
CA ILE A 10 -4.59 -9.76 -4.90
C ILE A 10 -3.10 -9.90 -4.52
N PHE A 11 -2.77 -9.99 -3.22
CA PHE A 11 -1.39 -9.98 -2.75
C PHE A 11 -0.64 -11.33 -2.89
N THR A 12 -1.35 -12.45 -2.84
CA THR A 12 -0.72 -13.79 -2.81
C THR A 12 -0.07 -14.18 -4.16
N LEU A 13 -0.40 -13.48 -5.25
CA LEU A 13 -0.03 -13.90 -6.61
C LEU A 13 1.02 -13.03 -7.30
N LEU A 14 1.50 -11.94 -6.66
CA LEU A 14 2.55 -11.09 -7.26
C LEU A 14 3.97 -11.39 -6.76
N ILE A 15 4.10 -12.07 -5.61
CA ILE A 15 5.41 -12.22 -4.94
C ILE A 15 6.08 -13.56 -5.29
N THR A 16 5.41 -14.59 -5.79
CA THR A 16 6.04 -15.92 -5.91
C THR A 16 6.94 -16.15 -7.13
N SER A 17 7.15 -15.18 -8.03
CA SER A 17 7.92 -15.44 -9.26
C SER A 17 8.66 -14.22 -9.85
N LEU A 18 9.25 -13.37 -9.00
CA LEU A 18 10.11 -12.29 -9.47
C LEU A 18 11.58 -12.67 -9.27
N PRO A 19 12.39 -12.84 -10.33
CA PRO A 19 13.83 -12.97 -10.17
C PRO A 19 14.40 -11.66 -9.61
N ALA A 20 15.35 -11.77 -8.68
CA ALA A 20 16.03 -10.64 -8.02
C ALA A 20 16.82 -9.72 -8.99
N ALA A 21 16.87 -10.04 -10.28
CA ALA A 21 17.45 -9.23 -11.34
C ALA A 21 16.37 -8.83 -12.36
N GLY A 22 16.10 -7.53 -12.47
CA GLY A 22 15.29 -6.96 -13.56
C GLY A 22 13.80 -6.81 -13.27
N LEU A 23 13.39 -6.42 -12.05
CA LEU A 23 12.00 -5.98 -11.83
C LEU A 23 11.74 -4.69 -12.62
N GLU A 24 11.12 -4.84 -13.79
CA GLU A 24 10.52 -3.73 -14.53
C GLU A 24 9.12 -3.49 -13.96
N LEU A 25 8.97 -2.38 -13.24
CA LEU A 25 7.66 -1.95 -12.78
C LEU A 25 6.93 -1.22 -13.91
N GLY A 26 5.63 -1.49 -14.04
CA GLY A 26 4.76 -0.75 -14.95
C GLY A 26 4.62 0.72 -14.55
N PRO A 27 4.10 1.57 -15.46
CA PRO A 27 3.93 3.01 -15.23
C PRO A 27 2.99 3.32 -14.05
N HIS A 28 3.11 4.53 -13.50
CA HIS A 28 2.17 5.06 -12.51
C HIS A 28 0.77 5.33 -13.11
N PRO A 29 -0.32 5.13 -12.34
CA PRO A 29 -0.34 4.53 -11.00
C PRO A 29 -0.05 3.03 -11.06
N ARG A 30 0.68 2.50 -10.07
CA ARG A 30 1.03 1.07 -9.98
C ARG A 30 0.65 0.43 -8.64
N LEU A 31 0.22 1.24 -7.67
CA LEU A 31 -0.28 0.75 -6.39
C LEU A 31 -1.80 0.59 -6.46
N TYR A 32 -2.26 -0.67 -6.42
CA TYR A 32 -3.67 -1.11 -6.52
C TYR A 32 -4.44 -0.73 -7.77
N LEU A 33 -3.90 0.16 -8.60
CA LEU A 33 -4.43 0.61 -9.87
C LEU A 33 -3.34 0.41 -10.93
N SER A 34 -3.76 0.42 -12.19
CA SER A 34 -2.86 0.52 -13.33
C SER A 34 -3.49 1.46 -14.37
N PRO A 35 -2.71 2.06 -15.30
CA PRO A 35 -3.29 2.95 -16.29
C PRO A 35 -4.37 2.27 -17.13
N THR A 36 -4.10 1.05 -17.59
CA THR A 36 -4.97 0.30 -18.51
C THR A 36 -5.81 -0.78 -17.85
N GLY A 37 -5.46 -1.22 -16.65
CA GLY A 37 -6.05 -2.39 -16.01
C GLY A 37 -5.35 -3.70 -16.39
N SER A 38 -5.64 -4.73 -15.61
CA SER A 38 -5.35 -6.14 -15.89
C SER A 38 -6.50 -6.99 -15.35
N GLY A 39 -6.53 -8.29 -15.68
CA GLY A 39 -7.55 -9.22 -15.13
C GLY A 39 -7.57 -9.31 -13.59
N ARG A 40 -6.58 -8.74 -12.88
CA ARG A 40 -6.47 -8.74 -11.41
C ARG A 40 -6.48 -7.35 -10.78
N VAL A 41 -6.17 -6.30 -11.54
CA VAL A 41 -6.02 -4.92 -11.03
C VAL A 41 -6.86 -3.99 -11.91
N PRO A 42 -7.78 -3.18 -11.34
CA PRO A 42 -8.61 -2.30 -12.14
C PRO A 42 -7.79 -1.22 -12.85
N GLY A 43 -8.23 -0.86 -14.05
CA GLY A 43 -7.71 0.30 -14.79
C GLY A 43 -8.29 1.62 -14.28
N VAL A 44 -7.58 2.73 -14.49
CA VAL A 44 -8.08 4.07 -14.13
C VAL A 44 -9.44 4.35 -14.78
N GLU A 45 -9.61 4.04 -16.07
CA GLU A 45 -10.86 4.30 -16.78
C GLU A 45 -12.02 3.41 -16.29
N GLN A 46 -11.72 2.15 -15.94
CA GLN A 46 -12.72 1.27 -15.31
C GLN A 46 -13.20 1.85 -13.98
N LEU A 47 -12.29 2.41 -13.18
CA LEU A 47 -12.66 3.02 -11.90
C LEU A 47 -13.46 4.32 -12.10
N ARG A 48 -13.12 5.13 -13.11
CA ARG A 48 -13.91 6.33 -13.49
C ARG A 48 -15.35 6.00 -13.86
N GLN A 49 -15.58 4.86 -14.51
CA GLN A 49 -16.94 4.38 -14.82
C GLN A 49 -17.66 3.95 -13.54
N ARG A 50 -17.00 3.16 -12.68
CA ARG A 50 -17.59 2.66 -11.43
C ARG A 50 -18.04 3.75 -10.47
N ILE A 51 -17.26 4.83 -10.31
CA ILE A 51 -17.64 5.92 -9.40
C ILE A 51 -18.92 6.66 -9.82
N ARG A 52 -19.37 6.48 -11.08
CA ARG A 52 -20.64 7.04 -11.58
C ARG A 52 -21.83 6.11 -11.35
N GLU A 53 -21.59 4.84 -11.02
CA GLU A 53 -22.66 3.90 -10.76
C GLU A 53 -23.29 4.18 -9.38
N PRO A 54 -24.63 4.11 -9.24
CA PRO A 54 -25.31 4.38 -7.97
C PRO A 54 -24.81 3.54 -6.79
N ALA A 55 -24.34 2.32 -7.05
CA ALA A 55 -23.80 1.41 -6.02
C ALA A 55 -22.55 1.97 -5.31
N TYR A 56 -21.80 2.86 -5.96
CA TYR A 56 -20.56 3.43 -5.41
C TYR A 56 -20.72 4.88 -4.93
N ALA A 57 -21.87 5.52 -5.15
CA ALA A 57 -22.08 6.94 -4.86
C ALA A 57 -21.73 7.32 -3.40
N SER A 58 -22.21 6.55 -2.42
CA SER A 58 -21.92 6.80 -1.00
C SER A 58 -20.43 6.65 -0.65
N ALA A 59 -19.74 5.70 -1.28
CA ALA A 59 -18.29 5.54 -1.06
C ALA A 59 -17.52 6.70 -1.69
N TRP A 60 -17.93 7.13 -2.88
CA TRP A 60 -17.34 8.25 -3.57
C TRP A 60 -17.51 9.56 -2.83
N GLU A 61 -18.70 9.82 -2.26
CA GLU A 61 -18.92 10.99 -1.41
C GLU A 61 -17.98 11.05 -0.19
N ARG A 62 -17.66 9.90 0.42
CA ARG A 62 -16.69 9.85 1.52
C ARG A 62 -15.29 10.24 1.06
N VAL A 63 -14.86 9.77 -0.11
CA VAL A 63 -13.57 10.14 -0.71
C VAL A 63 -13.52 11.66 -0.93
N LEU A 64 -14.56 12.25 -1.51
CA LEU A 64 -14.60 13.70 -1.80
C LEU A 64 -14.57 14.57 -0.54
N ARG A 65 -15.13 14.09 0.58
CA ARG A 65 -15.14 14.78 1.88
C ARG A 65 -13.89 14.52 2.74
N SER A 66 -13.10 13.51 2.40
CA SER A 66 -11.93 13.10 3.17
C SER A 66 -10.81 14.12 3.13
N GLU A 67 -10.07 14.29 4.23
CA GLU A 67 -8.85 15.10 4.27
C GLU A 67 -7.58 14.27 3.97
N SER A 68 -7.73 12.96 3.77
CA SER A 68 -6.62 12.05 3.46
C SER A 68 -5.93 12.44 2.15
N ALA A 69 -4.60 12.44 2.15
CA ALA A 69 -3.83 12.76 0.95
C ALA A 69 -4.07 11.74 -0.17
N ALA A 70 -4.27 10.46 0.18
CA ALA A 70 -4.58 9.42 -0.79
C ALA A 70 -5.94 9.64 -1.46
N ASP A 71 -6.96 10.01 -0.69
CA ASP A 71 -8.30 10.29 -1.23
C ASP A 71 -8.32 11.53 -2.14
N ARG A 72 -7.56 12.57 -1.78
CA ARG A 72 -7.39 13.76 -2.63
C ARG A 72 -6.62 13.45 -3.92
N ALA A 73 -5.59 12.61 -3.84
CA ALA A 73 -4.87 12.13 -5.03
C ALA A 73 -5.76 11.24 -5.92
N LEU A 74 -6.60 10.39 -5.32
CA LEU A 74 -7.58 9.57 -6.05
C LEU A 74 -8.64 10.44 -6.75
N ALA A 75 -9.14 11.48 -6.07
CA ALA A 75 -10.03 12.46 -6.66
C ALA A 75 -9.42 13.10 -7.91
N PHE A 76 -8.20 13.62 -7.79
CA PHE A 76 -7.45 14.14 -8.93
C PHE A 76 -7.32 13.11 -10.06
N LEU A 77 -6.89 11.89 -9.76
CA LEU A 77 -6.67 10.85 -10.77
C LEU A 77 -7.93 10.52 -11.57
N LEU A 78 -9.08 10.47 -10.89
CA LEU A 78 -10.35 10.05 -11.49
C LEU A 78 -11.11 11.20 -12.16
N THR A 79 -10.99 12.44 -11.69
CA THR A 79 -11.79 13.57 -12.20
C THR A 79 -10.96 14.68 -12.85
N GLY A 80 -9.66 14.71 -12.63
CA GLY A 80 -8.78 15.83 -12.99
C GLY A 80 -8.86 17.03 -12.03
N ASP A 81 -9.63 16.93 -10.93
CA ASP A 81 -9.76 18.01 -9.95
C ASP A 81 -8.44 18.27 -9.21
N THR A 82 -7.87 19.45 -9.41
CA THR A 82 -6.58 19.85 -8.83
C THR A 82 -6.70 20.48 -7.44
N THR A 83 -7.91 20.76 -6.94
CA THR A 83 -8.15 21.52 -5.70
C THR A 83 -7.45 20.89 -4.48
N GLY A 84 -7.41 19.56 -4.41
CA GLY A 84 -6.78 18.82 -3.32
C GLY A 84 -5.25 18.71 -3.39
N LEU A 85 -4.63 19.04 -4.52
CA LEU A 85 -3.21 18.72 -4.75
C LEU A 85 -2.23 19.52 -3.87
N VAL A 86 -2.63 20.68 -3.35
CA VAL A 86 -1.81 21.43 -2.39
C VAL A 86 -1.66 20.66 -1.07
N LEU A 87 -2.72 20.01 -0.61
CA LEU A 87 -2.71 19.18 0.60
C LEU A 87 -1.94 17.88 0.37
N VAL A 88 -2.06 17.28 -0.82
CA VAL A 88 -1.25 16.13 -1.23
C VAL A 88 0.24 16.46 -1.11
N ARG A 89 0.69 17.57 -1.73
CA ARG A 89 2.08 18.01 -1.66
C ARG A 89 2.56 18.27 -0.23
N LYS A 90 1.72 18.93 0.59
CA LYS A 90 2.03 19.19 2.00
C LYS A 90 2.24 17.87 2.77
N SER A 91 1.35 16.91 2.61
CA SER A 91 1.46 15.59 3.25
C SER A 91 2.70 14.82 2.79
N LEU A 92 2.99 14.83 1.49
CA LEU A 92 4.18 14.17 0.92
C LEU A 92 5.51 14.80 1.38
N ALA A 93 5.52 16.07 1.78
CA ALA A 93 6.71 16.74 2.28
C ALA A 93 7.11 16.29 3.70
N GLU A 94 6.20 15.65 4.44
CA GLU A 94 6.41 15.22 5.82
C GLU A 94 7.12 13.87 5.90
N THR A 95 8.04 13.74 6.86
CA THR A 95 8.63 12.45 7.22
C THR A 95 7.80 11.82 8.34
N VAL A 96 7.37 10.57 8.18
CA VAL A 96 6.59 9.83 9.18
C VAL A 96 7.28 8.55 9.62
N ASN A 97 6.99 8.10 10.83
CA ASN A 97 7.57 6.89 11.40
C ASN A 97 6.53 5.80 11.71
N ARG A 98 5.28 5.99 11.29
CA ARG A 98 4.18 5.02 11.45
C ARG A 98 3.82 4.43 10.09
N TYR A 99 3.33 3.18 10.08
CA TYR A 99 3.05 2.50 8.82
C TYR A 99 1.76 2.99 8.14
N GLU A 100 0.71 3.34 8.89
CA GLU A 100 -0.56 3.81 8.31
C GLU A 100 -0.35 5.12 7.51
N PRO A 101 0.32 6.14 8.07
CA PRO A 101 0.59 7.37 7.33
C PRO A 101 1.63 7.19 6.19
N LEU A 102 2.47 6.16 6.24
CA LEU A 102 3.39 5.81 5.16
C LEU A 102 2.63 5.17 3.98
N VAL A 103 1.68 4.28 4.27
CA VAL A 103 0.78 3.69 3.25
C VAL A 103 0.00 4.79 2.54
N GLU A 104 -0.63 5.71 3.30
CA GLU A 104 -1.39 6.82 2.73
C GLU A 104 -0.52 7.67 1.78
N ARG A 105 0.66 8.08 2.23
CA ARG A 105 1.57 8.91 1.41
C ARG A 105 2.07 8.17 0.18
N SER A 106 2.31 6.86 0.27
CA SER A 106 2.74 6.05 -0.88
C SER A 106 1.66 6.02 -1.95
N LEU A 107 0.39 5.85 -1.57
CA LEU A 107 -0.75 5.95 -2.49
C LEU A 107 -0.89 7.34 -3.08
N ALA A 108 -0.78 8.37 -2.23
CA ALA A 108 -0.91 9.75 -2.67
C ALA A 108 0.17 10.12 -3.71
N PHE A 109 1.41 9.68 -3.52
CA PHE A 109 2.50 9.87 -4.49
C PHE A 109 2.22 9.15 -5.81
N ASP A 110 1.84 7.87 -5.73
CA ASP A 110 1.58 7.03 -6.91
C ASP A 110 0.40 7.55 -7.75
N TRP A 111 -0.69 7.95 -7.10
CA TRP A 111 -1.91 8.38 -7.78
C TRP A 111 -1.86 9.84 -8.26
N ALA A 112 -1.09 10.71 -7.59
CA ALA A 112 -0.86 12.08 -8.03
C ALA A 112 0.34 12.23 -8.98
N TYR A 113 1.03 11.14 -9.32
CA TYR A 113 2.33 11.15 -10.01
C TYR A 113 2.38 12.05 -11.25
N GLN A 114 1.34 12.01 -12.09
CA GLN A 114 1.25 12.81 -13.32
C GLN A 114 1.10 14.32 -13.08
N ALA A 115 0.70 14.74 -11.88
CA ALA A 115 0.63 16.15 -11.49
C ALA A 115 1.92 16.67 -10.85
N LEU A 116 2.91 15.80 -10.63
CA LEU A 116 4.17 16.15 -9.98
C LEU A 116 5.25 16.40 -11.04
N SER A 117 5.93 17.53 -10.94
CA SER A 117 7.13 17.78 -11.73
C SER A 117 8.26 16.80 -11.35
N ASP A 118 9.25 16.61 -12.23
CA ASP A 118 10.42 15.76 -11.97
C ASP A 118 11.13 16.12 -10.66
N ARG A 119 11.20 17.43 -10.36
CA ARG A 119 11.80 17.93 -9.12
C ARG A 119 10.98 17.51 -7.90
N GLU A 120 9.65 17.63 -7.98
CA GLU A 120 8.74 17.21 -6.91
C GLU A 120 8.80 15.70 -6.71
N ARG A 121 8.79 14.92 -7.80
CA ARG A 121 8.89 13.46 -7.75
C ARG A 121 10.14 13.02 -7.00
N LYS A 122 11.32 13.54 -7.36
CA LYS A 122 12.59 13.28 -6.66
C LYS A 122 12.63 13.78 -5.22
N PHE A 123 11.88 14.83 -4.89
CA PHE A 123 11.82 15.35 -3.53
C PHE A 123 10.94 14.47 -2.65
N PHE A 124 9.73 14.16 -3.10
CA PHE A 124 8.77 13.37 -2.35
C PHE A 124 9.15 11.89 -2.30
N SER A 125 9.80 11.32 -3.32
CA SER A 125 10.35 9.95 -3.28
C SER A 125 11.37 9.79 -2.15
N ARG A 126 12.27 10.77 -1.98
CA ARG A 126 13.20 10.81 -0.84
C ARG A 126 12.48 10.89 0.50
N LYS A 127 11.39 11.66 0.61
CA LYS A 127 10.57 11.72 1.82
C LYS A 127 9.88 10.41 2.14
N LEU A 128 9.42 9.67 1.13
CA LEU A 128 8.90 8.31 1.31
C LEU A 128 10.00 7.36 1.81
N MET A 129 11.22 7.43 1.26
CA MET A 129 12.33 6.58 1.70
C MET A 129 12.80 6.91 3.13
N GLU A 130 12.91 8.20 3.47
CA GLU A 130 13.15 8.66 4.84
C GLU A 130 12.10 8.09 5.82
N SER A 131 10.83 8.14 5.41
CA SER A 131 9.72 7.63 6.22
C SER A 131 9.75 6.09 6.34
N ALA A 132 10.11 5.38 5.27
CA ALA A 132 10.29 3.93 5.29
C ALA A 132 11.37 3.50 6.30
N ARG A 133 12.51 4.21 6.32
CA ARG A 133 13.58 3.97 7.32
C ARG A 133 13.12 4.30 8.75
N ALA A 134 12.46 5.44 8.93
CA ALA A 134 11.96 5.85 10.24
C ALA A 134 10.91 4.85 10.79
N THR A 135 10.06 4.33 9.90
CA THR A 135 9.05 3.30 10.21
C THR A 135 9.72 1.98 10.56
N ALA A 136 10.73 1.55 9.81
CA ALA A 136 11.50 0.34 10.13
C ALA A 136 12.14 0.43 11.52
N LYS A 137 12.75 1.58 11.85
CA LYS A 137 13.35 1.82 13.16
C LYS A 137 12.33 1.79 14.29
N ARG A 138 11.13 2.35 14.10
CA ARG A 138 10.07 2.36 15.12
C ARG A 138 9.57 0.96 15.44
N TYR A 139 9.41 0.13 14.41
CA TYR A 139 8.85 -1.22 14.54
C TYR A 139 9.93 -2.30 14.45
N LEU A 140 11.14 -1.99 14.90
CA LEU A 140 12.20 -2.99 15.12
C LEU A 140 11.87 -3.81 16.37
N ILE A 141 10.81 -4.59 16.30
CA ILE A 141 10.34 -5.47 17.37
C ILE A 141 10.77 -6.89 16.97
N PRO A 142 11.47 -7.65 17.84
CA PRO A 142 11.86 -9.02 17.57
C PRO A 142 10.67 -10.00 17.70
N THR A 143 9.48 -9.57 17.31
CA THR A 143 8.27 -10.39 17.33
C THR A 143 7.90 -10.81 15.92
N VAL A 144 7.91 -12.11 15.70
CA VAL A 144 7.25 -12.73 14.56
C VAL A 144 5.75 -12.75 14.89
N TYR A 145 4.85 -12.48 13.94
CA TYR A 145 3.37 -12.44 14.09
C TYR A 145 2.69 -11.18 14.66
N HIS A 146 3.41 -10.15 15.12
CA HIS A 146 2.73 -8.93 15.53
C HIS A 146 2.23 -8.17 14.27
N ASN A 147 0.98 -7.71 14.25
CA ASN A 147 0.40 -6.93 13.16
C ASN A 147 1.21 -5.68 12.81
N MET A 148 1.97 -5.13 13.76
CA MET A 148 2.89 -4.02 13.54
C MET A 148 4.00 -4.40 12.56
N CYS A 149 4.45 -5.66 12.56
CA CYS A 149 5.42 -6.18 11.61
C CYS A 149 4.82 -6.27 10.20
N ARG A 150 3.56 -6.75 10.10
CA ARG A 150 2.82 -6.76 8.82
C ARG A 150 2.61 -5.36 8.27
N GLY A 151 2.10 -4.45 9.11
CA GLY A 151 1.82 -3.06 8.75
C GLY A 151 3.09 -2.34 8.29
N ARG A 152 4.18 -2.47 9.07
CA ARG A 152 5.51 -1.95 8.73
C ARG A 152 5.96 -2.44 7.35
N ASN A 153 5.98 -3.75 7.12
CA ASN A 153 6.48 -4.33 5.85
C ASN A 153 5.62 -3.89 4.66
N MET A 154 4.30 -3.81 4.85
CA MET A 154 3.37 -3.29 3.84
C MET A 154 3.65 -1.82 3.51
N GLY A 155 3.79 -0.96 4.53
CA GLY A 155 4.11 0.45 4.34
C GLY A 155 5.44 0.65 3.62
N GLN A 156 6.49 -0.08 4.03
CA GLN A 156 7.80 -0.02 3.36
C GLN A 156 7.73 -0.52 1.92
N GLY A 157 7.04 -1.63 1.67
CA GLY A 157 6.88 -2.20 0.32
C GLY A 157 6.18 -1.22 -0.62
N MET A 158 5.09 -0.60 -0.16
CA MET A 158 4.37 0.41 -0.94
C MET A 158 5.23 1.66 -1.21
N ALA A 159 5.98 2.13 -0.20
CA ALA A 159 6.86 3.27 -0.38
C ALA A 159 7.95 2.98 -1.42
N VAL A 160 8.59 1.81 -1.34
CA VAL A 160 9.62 1.36 -2.28
C VAL A 160 9.07 1.26 -3.70
N LEU A 161 7.91 0.62 -3.88
CA LEU A 161 7.28 0.49 -5.20
C LEU A 161 6.87 1.84 -5.78
N ALA A 162 6.34 2.76 -4.96
CA ALA A 162 6.00 4.11 -5.38
C ALA A 162 7.24 4.92 -5.79
N ALA A 163 8.35 4.80 -5.05
CA ALA A 163 9.57 5.58 -5.29
C ALA A 163 10.54 4.95 -6.31
N TRP A 164 10.19 3.79 -6.90
CA TRP A 164 11.09 2.95 -7.69
C TRP A 164 11.84 3.67 -8.81
N ASP A 165 11.17 4.61 -9.48
CA ASP A 165 11.71 5.33 -10.63
C ASP A 165 12.51 6.58 -10.22
N ASP A 166 12.22 7.14 -9.04
CA ASP A 166 12.65 8.49 -8.64
C ASP A 166 13.66 8.50 -7.47
N ASP A 167 13.84 7.38 -6.76
CA ASP A 167 14.83 7.25 -5.70
C ASP A 167 15.66 5.96 -5.84
N PRO A 168 16.99 6.05 -6.04
CA PRO A 168 17.84 4.85 -6.15
C PRO A 168 17.87 4.01 -4.88
N GLU A 169 17.52 4.56 -3.72
CA GLU A 169 17.41 3.81 -2.47
C GLU A 169 16.25 2.82 -2.49
N ALA A 170 15.17 3.10 -3.20
CA ALA A 170 14.03 2.18 -3.33
C ALA A 170 14.50 0.80 -3.84
N LYS A 171 15.30 0.80 -4.91
CA LYS A 171 15.87 -0.43 -5.49
C LYS A 171 16.85 -1.14 -4.54
N LYS A 172 17.57 -0.39 -3.71
CA LYS A 172 18.49 -0.96 -2.70
C LYS A 172 17.75 -1.58 -1.52
N LEU A 173 16.63 -0.99 -1.12
CA LEU A 173 15.83 -1.43 0.02
C LEU A 173 14.89 -2.59 -0.33
N PHE A 174 14.48 -2.70 -1.59
CA PHE A 174 13.52 -3.70 -2.06
C PHE A 174 13.86 -5.14 -1.67
N PRO A 175 15.09 -5.67 -1.88
CA PRO A 175 15.38 -7.07 -1.54
C PRO A 175 15.17 -7.38 -0.05
N THR A 176 15.49 -6.43 0.82
CA THR A 176 15.28 -6.58 2.28
C THR A 176 13.79 -6.65 2.60
N VAL A 177 12.99 -5.71 2.08
CA VAL A 177 11.55 -5.65 2.33
C VAL A 177 10.83 -6.86 1.71
N GLU A 178 11.24 -7.28 0.52
CA GLU A 178 10.74 -8.48 -0.13
C GLU A 178 11.03 -9.72 0.71
N ASN A 179 12.27 -9.88 1.21
CA ASN A 179 12.63 -11.01 2.06
C ASN A 179 11.80 -11.02 3.36
N GLU A 180 11.68 -9.89 4.05
CA GLU A 180 10.86 -9.76 5.26
C GLU A 180 9.37 -10.10 4.99
N LEU A 181 8.82 -9.71 3.84
CA LEU A 181 7.46 -10.07 3.42
C LEU A 181 7.33 -11.57 3.09
N ARG A 182 8.31 -12.15 2.39
CA ARG A 182 8.33 -13.59 2.05
C ARG A 182 8.43 -14.44 3.30
N GLU A 183 9.31 -14.09 4.22
CA GLU A 183 9.43 -14.75 5.53
C GLU A 183 8.12 -14.68 6.29
N PHE A 184 7.51 -13.49 6.37
CA PHE A 184 6.20 -13.32 7.00
C PHE A 184 5.12 -14.19 6.34
N LEU A 185 5.03 -14.23 5.02
CA LEU A 185 4.07 -15.06 4.30
C LEU A 185 4.33 -16.56 4.49
N LYS A 186 5.59 -16.99 4.50
CA LYS A 186 5.96 -18.38 4.79
C LYS A 186 5.52 -18.76 6.20
N ILE A 187 5.80 -17.91 7.17
CA ILE A 187 5.38 -18.06 8.55
C ILE A 187 3.85 -18.19 8.66
N LEU A 188 3.09 -17.38 7.92
CA LEU A 188 1.64 -17.51 7.87
C LEU A 188 1.18 -18.79 7.17
N GLY A 189 1.84 -19.19 6.09
CA GLY A 189 1.56 -20.42 5.36
C GLY A 189 1.85 -21.68 6.17
N ASP A 190 2.95 -21.69 6.93
CA ASP A 190 3.34 -22.78 7.83
C ASP A 190 2.39 -22.89 9.04
N GLY A 191 1.68 -21.81 9.40
CA GLY A 191 0.61 -21.82 10.39
C GLY A 191 -0.72 -22.42 9.91
N VAL A 192 -0.84 -22.83 8.64
CA VAL A 192 -2.09 -23.36 8.05
C VAL A 192 -2.20 -24.90 8.11
N PRO A 193 -1.11 -25.70 8.07
CA PRO A 193 -1.20 -27.14 8.25
C PRO A 193 -0.35 -27.67 9.44
N ALA A 194 -0.95 -27.80 10.63
CA ALA A 194 -0.84 -28.97 11.53
C ALA A 194 -1.29 -28.65 12.96
N GLY A 195 -2.47 -29.13 13.35
CA GLY A 195 -2.78 -29.60 14.72
C GLY A 195 -2.82 -28.59 15.86
N ASP A 196 -2.39 -27.35 15.64
CA ASP A 196 -2.10 -26.41 16.70
C ASP A 196 -2.30 -24.95 16.09
N MET A 197 -3.12 -24.04 16.67
CA MET A 197 -2.91 -22.55 16.67
C MET A 197 -2.88 -21.83 18.07
N ALA A 198 -1.78 -21.58 18.79
CA ALA A 198 -1.17 -22.65 19.57
C ALA A 198 -1.92 -23.93 19.29
N GLY A 199 -3.22 -24.14 19.68
CA GLY A 199 -4.41 -24.88 19.11
C GLY A 199 -5.62 -23.99 18.69
N ARG A 200 -5.82 -23.60 17.41
CA ARG A 200 -6.90 -22.70 16.86
C ARG A 200 -7.13 -21.27 17.40
N ALA A 201 -6.33 -20.78 18.34
CA ALA A 201 -6.62 -19.72 19.29
C ALA A 201 -8.04 -19.96 19.86
N CYS A 202 -8.29 -21.25 20.11
CA CYS A 202 -9.44 -21.88 20.72
C CYS A 202 -10.83 -21.36 20.33
N TYR A 203 -11.26 -21.55 19.06
CA TYR A 203 -12.65 -21.52 18.54
C TYR A 203 -13.08 -20.35 17.62
N GLY A 204 -12.15 -19.71 16.88
CA GLY A 204 -12.56 -18.63 15.98
C GLY A 204 -11.78 -18.38 14.70
N GLY A 205 -10.83 -19.22 14.27
CA GLY A 205 -10.18 -19.05 12.95
C GLY A 205 -9.46 -17.71 12.72
N GLY A 206 -9.19 -16.95 13.79
CA GLY A 206 -8.73 -15.57 13.75
C GLY A 206 -7.24 -15.40 14.03
N TRP A 207 -6.72 -14.24 13.66
CA TRP A 207 -5.35 -13.79 13.94
C TRP A 207 -5.07 -13.82 15.46
N PRO A 208 -3.84 -14.13 15.93
CA PRO A 208 -3.53 -14.27 17.37
C PRO A 208 -3.84 -13.04 18.22
N GLU A 209 -3.98 -11.86 17.62
CA GLU A 209 -4.31 -10.61 18.32
C GLU A 209 -5.81 -10.38 18.52
N GLY A 210 -6.66 -11.31 18.05
CA GLY A 210 -8.09 -11.34 18.33
C GLY A 210 -8.97 -10.48 17.41
N TYR A 211 -10.28 -10.68 17.58
CA TYR A 211 -11.37 -10.17 16.72
C TYR A 211 -11.46 -8.64 16.60
N ASP A 212 -10.87 -7.87 17.52
CA ASP A 212 -10.86 -6.40 17.42
C ASP A 212 -9.83 -5.87 16.39
N TYR A 213 -8.92 -6.73 15.91
CA TYR A 213 -8.17 -6.52 14.65
C TYR A 213 -8.89 -7.07 13.41
N ASP A 214 -10.01 -7.78 13.60
CA ASP A 214 -10.89 -8.29 12.54
C ASP A 214 -12.11 -7.37 12.28
N LYS A 215 -12.25 -6.24 13.00
CA LYS A 215 -13.31 -5.22 12.84
C LYS A 215 -12.91 -4.01 12.02
#